data_AF-A0A9D6SEY3-F1
#
_entry.id   AF-A0A9D6SEY3-F1
#
_cell.length_a   1.000
_cell.length_b   1.000
_cell.length_c   1.000
_cell.angle_alpha   90.00
_cell.angle_beta   90.00
_cell.angle_gamma   90.00
#
_symmetry.space_group_name_H-M   'P 1'
#
loop_
_entity.id
_entity.type
_entity.pdbx_description
1 polymer ?
#
loop_
_entity_poly.entity_id
_entity_poly.type
_entity_poly.pdbx_seq_one_letter_code
_entity_poly.pdbx_strand_id
1 'polypeptide(L)' 'MPLNRRRFLHGAGMAAVGVGAGAAAPWSPAAEDSSARKLKVTGCKTLVVDNVPPYWGFKQWLFVQLLTNEGLIG' A
#
# COMPACT_ATOMS: atom_id res chain seq x y z
N MET A 1 35.40 -24.80 -26.73
CA MET A 1 35.93 -24.79 -25.35
C MET A 1 34.83 -25.26 -24.40
N PRO A 2 34.79 -26.54 -23.97
CA PRO A 2 33.73 -27.00 -23.07
C PRO A 2 33.99 -26.53 -21.63
N LEU A 3 33.04 -25.78 -21.06
CA LEU A 3 33.08 -25.30 -19.67
C LEU A 3 32.94 -26.49 -18.70
N ASN A 4 34.00 -26.71 -17.91
CA ASN A 4 34.08 -27.83 -16.98
C ASN A 4 33.32 -27.49 -15.68
N ARG A 5 32.07 -27.97 -15.56
CA ARG A 5 31.11 -27.64 -14.47
C ARG A 5 31.67 -27.76 -13.06
N ARG A 6 32.60 -28.69 -12.84
CA ARG A 6 33.23 -28.91 -11.52
C ARG A 6 34.11 -27.73 -11.07
N ARG A 7 34.80 -27.06 -12.00
CA ARG A 7 35.60 -25.86 -11.66
C ARG A 7 34.73 -24.64 -11.38
N PHE A 8 33.59 -24.54 -12.04
CA PHE A 8 32.63 -23.45 -11.82
C PHE A 8 32.02 -23.50 -10.41
N LEU A 9 31.60 -24.69 -9.96
CA LEU A 9 31.02 -24.86 -8.62
C LEU A 9 32.06 -24.62 -7.50
N HIS A 10 33.32 -25.01 -7.71
CA HIS A 10 34.38 -24.74 -6.74
C HIS A 10 34.73 -23.25 -6.63
N GLY A 11 34.66 -22.49 -7.74
CA GLY A 11 34.83 -21.04 -7.73
C GLY A 11 33.64 -20.29 -7.10
N ALA A 12 32.42 -20.76 -7.34
CA ALA A 12 31.20 -20.19 -6.78
C ALA A 12 31.05 -20.46 -5.27
N GLY A 13 31.49 -21.63 -4.79
CA GLY A 13 31.43 -22.01 -3.37
C GLY A 13 32.32 -21.16 -2.45
N MET A 14 33.41 -20.58 -2.96
CA MET A 14 34.31 -19.71 -2.20
C MET A 14 33.85 -18.24 -2.15
N ALA A 15 32.89 -17.82 -2.99
CA ALA A 15 32.34 -16.47 -2.94
C ALA A 15 31.24 -16.28 -1.87
N ALA A 16 30.77 -17.36 -1.24
CA ALA A 16 29.67 -17.35 -0.29
C ALA A 16 30.11 -17.32 1.19
N VAL A 17 31.41 -17.39 1.49
CA VAL A 17 31.94 -17.47 2.88
C VAL A 17 32.90 -16.31 3.18
N GLY A 18 32.52 -15.12 2.75
CA GLY A 18 33.29 -13.90 3.00
C GLY A 18 32.39 -12.72 3.32
N VAL A 19 32.51 -12.24 4.55
CA VAL A 19 32.21 -10.86 4.98
C VAL A 19 30.74 -10.56 5.30
N GLY A 20 30.45 -10.60 6.61
CA GLY A 20 30.05 -9.38 7.33
C GLY A 20 28.60 -8.93 7.22
N ALA A 21 27.95 -8.86 8.38
CA ALA A 21 26.71 -8.13 8.60
C ALA A 21 26.71 -6.75 7.92
N GLY A 22 25.67 -6.44 7.13
CA GLY A 22 25.36 -5.06 6.75
C GLY A 22 25.07 -4.75 5.28
N ALA A 23 24.96 -5.73 4.38
CA ALA A 23 24.48 -5.48 3.02
C ALA A 23 23.10 -6.11 2.83
N ALA A 24 22.05 -5.30 2.98
CA ALA A 24 20.71 -5.68 2.58
C ALA A 24 20.75 -6.15 1.11
N ALA A 25 20.26 -7.37 0.85
CA ALA A 25 20.21 -7.90 -0.50
C ALA A 25 19.39 -6.95 -1.41
N PRO A 26 19.81 -6.70 -2.67
CA PRO A 26 19.12 -5.79 -3.58
C PRO A 26 17.70 -6.26 -3.98
N TRP A 27 17.39 -7.53 -3.70
CA TRP A 27 16.08 -8.14 -3.91
C TRP A 27 15.30 -8.29 -2.59
N SER A 28 15.80 -7.71 -1.49
CA SER A 28 14.97 -7.62 -0.29
C SER A 28 13.75 -6.79 -0.66
N PRO A 29 12.52 -7.33 -0.55
CA PRO A 29 11.37 -6.47 -0.47
C PRO A 29 11.51 -5.83 0.91
N ALA A 30 12.32 -4.76 1.01
CA ALA A 30 12.02 -3.72 1.96
C ALA A 30 10.55 -3.49 1.71
N ALA A 31 9.71 -3.89 2.67
CA ALA A 31 8.28 -3.71 2.60
C ALA A 31 8.11 -2.23 2.31
N GLU A 32 7.94 -1.88 1.04
CA GLU A 32 7.71 -0.52 0.65
C GLU A 32 6.39 -0.23 1.32
N ASP A 33 6.47 0.55 2.40
CA ASP A 33 5.35 0.99 3.18
C ASP A 33 4.58 2.03 2.35
N SER A 34 4.07 1.57 1.20
CA SER A 34 3.08 2.20 0.34
C SER A 34 1.79 2.45 1.11
N SER A 35 1.65 1.83 2.29
CA SER A 35 0.63 2.12 3.28
C SER A 35 0.63 3.58 3.76
N ALA A 36 1.80 4.26 3.71
CA ALA A 36 1.96 5.67 4.05
C ALA A 36 1.51 6.64 2.93
N ARG A 37 1.45 6.18 1.68
CA ARG A 37 1.01 7.00 0.52
C ARG A 37 -0.36 6.62 -0.04
N LYS A 38 -1.08 5.70 0.61
CA LYS A 38 -2.40 5.27 0.13
C LYS A 38 -3.48 6.14 0.75
N LEU A 39 -4.31 6.76 -0.09
CA LEU A 39 -5.53 7.42 0.34
C LEU A 39 -6.45 6.40 1.01
N LYS A 40 -6.86 6.70 2.24
CA LYS A 40 -7.72 5.87 3.08
C LYS A 40 -8.84 6.73 3.64
N VAL A 41 -10.05 6.17 3.66
CA VAL A 41 -11.18 6.78 4.37
C VAL A 41 -10.97 6.54 5.87
N THR A 42 -10.92 7.63 6.62
CA THR A 42 -10.72 7.63 8.09
C THR A 42 -12.03 7.86 8.84
N GLY A 43 -13.04 8.41 8.19
CA GLY A 43 -14.33 8.67 8.82
C GLY A 43 -15.46 8.85 7.82
N CYS A 44 -16.67 8.72 8.34
CA CYS A 44 -17.91 8.93 7.60
C CYS A 44 -18.86 9.73 8.49
N LYS A 45 -19.41 10.82 7.97
CA LYS A 45 -20.49 11.58 8.58
C LYS A 45 -21.70 11.54 7.67
N THR A 46 -22.86 11.41 8.26
CA THR A 46 -24.13 11.37 7.53
C THR A 46 -25.03 12.50 7.99
N LEU A 47 -25.69 13.14 7.03
CA LEU A 47 -26.68 14.17 7.28
C LEU A 47 -27.94 13.79 6.53
N VAL A 48 -29.02 13.57 7.28
CA VAL A 48 -30.35 13.34 6.70
C VAL A 48 -31.08 14.67 6.69
N VAL A 49 -31.58 15.05 5.51
CA VAL A 49 -32.32 16.29 5.31
C VAL A 49 -33.72 15.94 4.82
N ASP A 50 -34.72 16.42 5.54
CA ASP A 50 -36.09 16.34 5.10
C ASP A 50 -36.30 17.25 3.88
N ASN A 51 -37.06 16.77 2.89
CA ASN A 51 -37.39 17.56 1.70
C ASN A 51 -38.05 18.88 2.11
N VAL A 52 -37.61 20.03 1.59
CA VAL A 52 -38.20 21.34 1.93
C VAL A 52 -39.62 21.45 1.35
N PRO A 53 -40.58 22.12 2.01
CA PRO A 53 -41.94 22.25 1.49
C PRO A 53 -42.01 22.73 0.02
N PRO A 54 -42.96 22.23 -0.78
CA PRO A 54 -44.01 21.26 -0.43
C PRO A 54 -43.49 19.81 -0.34
N TYR A 55 -43.84 19.14 0.75
CA TYR A 55 -43.40 17.77 1.07
C TYR A 55 -44.10 16.72 0.20
N TRP A 56 -43.81 16.68 -1.11
CA TRP A 56 -44.36 15.65 -1.98
C TRP A 56 -43.64 14.31 -1.77
N GLY A 57 -44.39 13.31 -1.31
CA GLY A 57 -43.95 11.91 -1.28
C GLY A 57 -42.93 11.55 -0.20
N PHE A 58 -42.88 12.29 0.93
CA PHE A 58 -42.03 11.97 2.09
C PHE A 58 -40.57 11.66 1.74
N LYS A 59 -40.01 12.36 0.74
CA LYS A 59 -38.64 12.14 0.31
C LYS A 59 -37.67 12.67 1.38
N GLN A 60 -36.62 11.90 1.65
CA GLN A 60 -35.50 12.32 2.46
C GLN A 60 -34.23 12.27 1.62
N TRP A 61 -33.34 13.24 1.84
CA TRP A 61 -32.04 13.29 1.20
C TRP A 61 -30.98 12.84 2.22
N LEU A 62 -30.17 11.85 1.84
CA LEU A 62 -29.02 11.42 2.63
C LEU A 62 -27.75 11.98 1.99
N PHE A 63 -27.07 12.85 2.71
CA PHE A 63 -25.74 13.31 2.37
C PHE A 63 -24.72 12.50 3.17
N VAL A 64 -23.72 11.98 2.46
CA VAL A 64 -22.60 11.24 3.05
C VAL A 64 -21.35 12.08 2.84
N GLN A 65 -20.61 12.30 3.92
CA GLN A 65 -19.36 13.03 3.92
C GLN A 65 -18.25 12.08 4.38
N LEU A 66 -17.33 11.79 3.47
CA LEU A 66 -16.18 10.93 3.71
C LEU A 66 -14.97 11.78 4.08
N LEU A 67 -14.30 11.39 5.16
CA LEU A 67 -13.06 12.00 5.64
C LEU A 67 -11.91 11.08 5.26
N THR A 68 -10.82 11.64 4.76
CA THR A 68 -9.61 10.86 4.43
C THR A 68 -8.45 11.16 5.37
N ASN A 69 -7.46 10.27 5.37
CA ASN A 69 -6.20 10.46 6.10
C ASN A 69 -5.38 11.66 5.60
N GLU A 70 -5.64 12.15 4.39
CA GLU A 70 -4.99 13.33 3.81
C GLU A 70 -5.76 14.63 4.09
N GLY A 71 -6.85 14.57 4.87
CA GLY A 71 -7.69 15.73 5.18
C GLY A 71 -8.65 16.14 4.06
N LEU A 72 -8.82 15.29 3.03
CA LEU A 72 -9.81 15.51 1.98
C LEU A 72 -11.20 15.15 2.49
N ILE A 73 -12.18 15.88 1.97
CA ILE A 73 -13.60 15.75 2.30
C ILE A 73 -14.36 15.62 0.98
N GLY A 74 -15.17 14.58 0.84
CA GLY A 74 -15.97 14.31 -0.36
C GLY A 74 -17.28 13.61 -0.08
#